data_AF-A0A160P254-F1
#
_entry.id   AF-A0A160P254-F1
#
_cell.length_a   1.000
_cell.length_b   1.000
_cell.length_c   1.000
_cell.angle_alpha   90.00
_cell.angle_beta   90.00
_cell.angle_gamma   90.00
#
_symmetry.space_group_name_H-M   'P 1'
#
loop_
_entity.id
_entity.type
_entity.pdbx_description
1 polymer ?
#
loop_
_entity_poly.entity_id
_entity_poly.type
_entity_poly.pdbx_seq_one_letter_code
_entity_poly.pdbx_strand_id
1 'polypeptide(L)'
;MASLNVGNLGEYLREQRRTAQLSLRQLAEAAGVSNPYLSQIERGLRKPSAEVLQQVAKALRISAETLYVRAGILDEKEREELETRAVILADPSINERQKQVLLQIYDSFRKENAAENAAAGTAPGTSER
;
A
#
# COMPACT_ATOMS: atom_id res chain seq x y z
N MET A 1 1.67 -22.90 3.65
CA MET A 1 0.65 -21.87 3.38
C MET A 1 0.63 -20.88 4.53
N ALA A 2 1.61 -19.96 4.57
CA ALA A 2 1.68 -18.98 5.64
C ALA A 2 0.72 -17.82 5.33
N SER A 3 -0.42 -17.79 6.01
CA SER A 3 -1.27 -16.62 6.11
C SER A 3 -0.50 -15.52 6.83
N LEU A 4 0.13 -14.62 6.05
CA LEU A 4 0.75 -13.41 6.57
C LEU A 4 -0.31 -12.58 7.30
N ASN A 5 -0.06 -12.40 8.58
CA ASN A 5 -1.04 -12.12 9.61
C ASN A 5 -1.65 -10.73 9.45
N VAL A 6 -2.98 -10.67 9.36
CA VAL A 6 -3.83 -9.47 9.30
C VAL A 6 -3.88 -8.79 10.69
N GLY A 7 -2.70 -8.44 11.22
CA GLY A 7 -2.54 -7.77 12.51
C GLY A 7 -2.16 -6.28 12.41
N ASN A 8 -1.97 -5.73 11.21
CA ASN A 8 -1.17 -4.51 11.10
C ASN A 8 -1.96 -3.20 10.96
N LEU A 9 -2.99 -3.14 10.11
CA LEU A 9 -3.71 -1.88 9.85
C LEU A 9 -4.56 -1.41 11.04
N GLY A 10 -5.40 -2.28 11.60
CA GLY A 10 -6.37 -1.92 12.62
C GLY A 10 -5.71 -1.43 13.91
N GLU A 11 -4.69 -2.16 14.37
CA GLU A 11 -3.89 -1.77 15.53
C GLU A 11 -3.12 -0.49 15.27
N TYR A 12 -2.48 -0.35 14.10
CA TYR A 12 -1.76 0.86 13.73
C TYR A 12 -2.70 2.09 13.71
N LEU A 13 -3.89 1.99 13.13
CA LEU A 13 -4.87 3.07 13.15
C LEU A 13 -5.28 3.46 14.56
N ARG A 14 -5.49 2.46 15.44
CA ARG A 14 -5.81 2.68 16.85
C ARG A 14 -4.67 3.39 17.59
N GLU A 15 -3.42 3.02 17.31
CA GLU A 15 -2.23 3.68 17.85
C GLU A 15 -2.10 5.12 17.37
N GLN A 16 -2.16 5.36 16.05
CA GLN A 16 -2.07 6.70 15.47
C GLN A 16 -3.17 7.61 16.01
N ARG A 17 -4.40 7.09 16.16
CA ARG A 17 -5.51 7.83 16.77
C ARG A 17 -5.21 8.22 18.23
N ARG A 18 -4.65 7.31 19.03
CA ARG A 18 -4.28 7.57 20.43
C ARG A 18 -3.14 8.59 20.53
N THR A 19 -2.14 8.49 19.67
CA THR A 19 -1.03 9.46 19.58
C THR A 19 -1.54 10.85 19.20
N ALA A 20 -2.51 10.93 18.29
CA ALA A 20 -3.21 12.16 17.94
C ALA A 20 -4.21 12.64 19.02
N GLN A 21 -4.35 11.90 20.13
CA GLN A 21 -5.27 12.18 21.24
C GLN A 21 -6.74 12.32 20.80
N LEU A 22 -7.11 11.61 19.74
CA LEU A 22 -8.48 11.61 19.22
C LEU A 22 -9.29 10.46 19.83
N SER A 23 -10.51 10.76 20.26
CA SER A 23 -11.52 9.73 20.47
C SER A 23 -11.90 9.09 19.13
N LEU A 24 -12.44 7.88 19.18
CA LEU A 24 -12.94 7.20 17.99
C LEU A 24 -14.02 8.04 17.27
N ARG A 25 -14.85 8.78 18.03
CA ARG A 25 -15.89 9.66 17.48
C ARG A 25 -15.29 10.83 16.71
N GLN A 26 -14.28 11.48 17.29
CA GLN A 26 -13.59 12.60 16.64
C GLN A 26 -12.87 12.17 15.37
N LEU A 27 -12.19 11.02 15.36
CA LEU A 27 -11.53 10.55 14.13
C LEU A 27 -12.57 10.20 13.05
N ALA A 28 -13.66 9.54 13.41
CA ALA A 28 -14.73 9.21 12.47
C ALA A 28 -15.33 10.47 11.82
N GLU A 29 -15.62 11.49 12.64
CA GLU A 29 -16.13 12.78 12.19
C GLU A 29 -15.13 13.50 11.28
N ALA A 30 -13.86 13.58 11.66
CA ALA A 30 -12.81 14.21 10.86
C ALA A 30 -12.53 13.48 9.53
N ALA A 31 -12.68 12.16 9.51
CA ALA A 31 -12.52 11.35 8.31
C ALA A 31 -13.81 11.24 7.47
N GLY A 32 -14.94 11.79 7.93
CA GLY A 32 -16.21 11.70 7.19
C GLY A 32 -16.77 10.28 7.09
N VAL A 33 -16.43 9.39 8.03
CA VAL A 33 -16.90 8.00 8.09
C VAL A 33 -17.75 7.74 9.32
N SER A 34 -18.56 6.69 9.30
CA SER A 34 -19.37 6.36 10.48
C SER A 34 -18.52 5.79 11.62
N ASN A 35 -18.85 6.16 12.85
CA ASN A 35 -18.14 5.65 14.04
C ASN A 35 -18.19 4.11 14.17
N PRO A 36 -19.32 3.42 13.90
CA PRO A 36 -19.36 1.96 13.90
C PRO A 36 -18.44 1.33 12.85
N TYR A 37 -18.32 1.95 11.66
CA TYR A 37 -17.45 1.45 10.60
C TYR A 37 -15.97 1.59 10.96
N LEU A 38 -15.55 2.76 11.47
CA LEU A 38 -14.19 2.96 11.96
C LEU A 38 -13.83 1.99 13.11
N SER A 39 -14.79 1.72 14.01
CA SER A 39 -14.64 0.72 15.06
C SER A 39 -14.38 -0.69 14.50
N GLN A 40 -15.05 -1.05 13.42
CA GLN A 40 -14.86 -2.36 12.77
C GLN A 40 -13.48 -2.43 12.09
N ILE A 41 -13.00 -1.34 11.50
CA ILE A 41 -11.67 -1.26 10.89
C ILE A 41 -10.57 -1.42 11.95
N GLU A 42 -10.63 -0.67 13.07
CA GLU A 42 -9.62 -0.78 14.14
C GLU A 42 -9.54 -2.17 14.78
N ARG A 43 -10.63 -2.95 14.71
CA ARG A 43 -10.70 -4.33 15.20
C ARG A 43 -10.36 -5.38 14.14
N GLY A 44 -10.01 -4.95 12.92
CA GLY A 44 -9.74 -5.85 11.80
C GLY A 44 -10.97 -6.61 11.26
N LEU A 45 -12.18 -6.20 11.66
CA LEU A 45 -13.44 -6.85 11.26
C LEU A 45 -13.91 -6.42 9.86
N ARG A 46 -13.40 -5.29 9.35
CA ARG A 46 -13.71 -4.77 8.02
C ARG A 46 -12.44 -4.29 7.33
N LYS A 47 -12.33 -4.61 6.04
CA LYS A 47 -11.33 -4.03 5.15
C LYS A 47 -11.84 -2.67 4.63
N PRO A 48 -11.13 -1.56 4.85
CA PRO A 48 -11.49 -0.27 4.28
C PRO A 48 -11.15 -0.20 2.79
N SER A 49 -11.85 0.68 2.05
CA SER A 49 -11.47 1.04 0.68
C SER A 49 -10.28 2.01 0.67
N ALA A 50 -9.64 2.17 -0.49
CA ALA A 50 -8.56 3.16 -0.67
C ALA A 50 -9.03 4.59 -0.33
N GLU A 51 -10.25 4.96 -0.75
CA GLU A 51 -10.85 6.27 -0.43
C GLU A 51 -10.97 6.49 1.09
N VAL A 52 -11.47 5.49 1.82
CA VAL A 52 -11.59 5.56 3.29
C VAL A 52 -10.22 5.70 3.93
N LEU A 53 -9.21 4.99 3.43
CA LEU A 53 -7.84 5.12 3.94
C LEU A 53 -7.25 6.50 3.66
N GLN A 54 -7.53 7.12 2.51
CA GLN A 54 -7.11 8.51 2.24
C GLN A 54 -7.76 9.49 3.21
N GLN A 55 -9.07 9.35 3.45
CA GLN A 55 -9.80 10.21 4.38
C GLN A 55 -9.26 10.09 5.81
N VAL A 56 -9.02 8.85 6.27
CA VAL A 56 -8.44 8.58 7.59
C VAL A 56 -6.99 9.07 7.69
N ALA A 57 -6.17 8.87 6.66
CA ALA A 57 -4.80 9.39 6.60
C ALA A 57 -4.78 10.92 6.70
N LYS A 58 -5.67 11.60 5.96
CA LYS A 58 -5.83 13.06 6.02
C LYS A 58 -6.24 13.53 7.42
N ALA A 59 -7.19 12.85 8.06
CA ALA A 59 -7.64 13.18 9.41
C ALA A 59 -6.53 12.98 10.45
N LEU A 60 -5.70 11.94 10.30
CA LEU A 60 -4.54 11.66 11.16
C LEU A 60 -3.28 12.44 10.79
N ARG A 61 -3.29 13.16 9.67
CA ARG A 61 -2.13 13.88 9.09
C ARG A 61 -0.91 12.98 8.87
N ILE A 62 -1.15 11.77 8.36
CA ILE A 62 -0.12 10.79 8.00
C ILE A 62 -0.17 10.46 6.51
N SER A 63 0.86 9.80 5.98
CA SER A 63 0.86 9.34 4.59
C SER A 63 -0.18 8.25 4.36
N ALA A 64 -1.01 8.40 3.32
CA ALA A 64 -1.95 7.39 2.88
C ALA A 64 -1.24 6.12 2.38
N GLU A 65 -0.05 6.27 1.80
CA GLU A 65 0.80 5.17 1.35
C GLU A 65 1.14 4.21 2.50
N THR A 66 1.46 4.75 3.68
CA THR A 66 1.72 3.95 4.87
C THR A 66 0.51 3.08 5.23
N LEU A 67 -0.70 3.64 5.11
CA LEU A 67 -1.93 2.88 5.36
C LEU A 67 -2.20 1.84 4.27
N TYR A 68 -1.91 2.13 3.01
CA TYR A 68 -2.09 1.17 1.92
C TYR A 68 -1.20 -0.05 2.05
N VAL A 69 0.07 0.14 2.39
CA VAL A 69 1.00 -0.97 2.66
C VAL A 69 0.48 -1.81 3.83
N ARG A 70 0.10 -1.16 4.94
CA ARG A 70 -0.44 -1.84 6.13
C ARG A 70 -1.76 -2.56 5.86
N ALA A 71 -2.56 -2.06 4.91
CA ALA A 71 -3.80 -2.66 4.46
C ALA A 71 -3.61 -3.81 3.46
N GLY A 72 -2.37 -4.02 2.98
CA GLY A 72 -2.09 -4.96 1.88
C GLY A 72 -2.76 -4.54 0.57
N ILE A 73 -2.97 -3.24 0.38
CA ILE A 73 -3.48 -2.64 -0.87
C ILE A 73 -2.31 -2.25 -1.78
N LEU A 74 -1.18 -1.85 -1.18
CA LEU A 74 0.10 -1.79 -1.89
C LEU A 74 0.84 -3.09 -1.63
N ASP A 75 1.21 -3.79 -2.70
CA ASP A 75 2.04 -4.99 -2.60
C ASP A 75 3.49 -4.61 -2.24
N GLU A 76 4.20 -5.46 -1.50
CA GLU A 76 5.62 -5.25 -1.14
C GLU A 76 6.49 -4.93 -2.38
N LYS A 77 6.13 -5.49 -3.54
CA LYS A 77 6.76 -5.22 -4.83
C LYS A 77 6.63 -3.76 -5.30
N GLU A 78 5.48 -3.13 -5.05
CA GLU A 78 5.23 -1.73 -5.44
C GLU A 78 6.00 -0.77 -4.52
N ARG A 79 6.17 -1.16 -3.24
CA ARG A 79 7.01 -0.44 -2.27
C ARG A 79 8.49 -0.50 -2.66
N GLU A 80 9.02 -1.70 -2.89
CA GLU A 80 10.40 -1.91 -3.36
C GLU A 80 10.67 -1.14 -4.67
N GLU A 81 9.67 -1.05 -5.55
CA GLU A 81 9.78 -0.30 -6.80
C GLU A 81 9.97 1.20 -6.57
N LEU A 82 9.16 1.80 -5.69
CA LEU A 82 9.27 3.22 -5.34
C LEU A 82 10.61 3.52 -4.65
N GLU A 83 11.05 2.66 -3.74
CA GLU A 83 12.33 2.79 -3.05
C GLU A 83 13.51 2.70 -4.02
N THR A 84 13.48 1.75 -4.95
CA THR A 84 14.56 1.58 -5.96
C THR A 84 14.67 2.80 -6.86
N ARG A 85 13.55 3.33 -7.37
CA ARG A 85 13.55 4.55 -8.18
C ARG A 85 14.09 5.75 -7.40
N ALA A 86 13.70 5.89 -6.13
CA ALA A 86 14.17 6.98 -5.27
C ALA A 86 15.69 6.91 -5.06
N VAL A 87 16.26 5.72 -4.88
CA VAL A 87 17.71 5.51 -4.73
C VAL A 87 18.46 5.94 -6.00
N ILE A 88 17.99 5.55 -7.18
CA ILE A 88 18.60 5.94 -8.47
C ILE A 88 18.59 7.47 -8.64
N LEU A 89 17.49 8.12 -8.27
CA LEU A 89 17.37 9.59 -8.38
C LEU A 89 18.26 10.34 -7.39
N ALA A 90 18.46 9.77 -6.20
CA ALA A 90 19.25 10.38 -5.13
C ALA A 90 20.77 10.20 -5.29
N ASP A 91 21.23 9.33 -6.19
CA ASP A 91 22.66 9.09 -6.41
C ASP A 91 23.36 10.33 -7.00
N PRO A 92 24.31 10.95 -6.28
CA PRO A 92 25.01 12.15 -6.73
C PRO A 92 26.13 11.85 -7.74
N SER A 93 26.53 10.59 -7.91
CA SER A 93 27.64 10.18 -8.78
C SER A 93 27.26 10.07 -10.26
N ILE A 94 25.96 10.11 -10.57
CA ILE A 94 25.41 10.01 -11.91
C ILE A 94 24.62 11.28 -12.29
N ASN A 95 24.75 11.70 -13.55
CA ASN A 95 24.06 12.89 -14.04
C ASN A 95 22.59 12.59 -14.41
N GLU A 96 21.80 13.64 -14.62
CA GLU A 96 20.37 13.51 -14.92
C GLU A 96 20.08 12.65 -16.16
N ARG A 97 20.91 12.76 -17.21
CA ARG A 97 20.73 11.91 -18.40
C ARG A 97 20.94 10.43 -18.08
N GLN A 98 21.94 10.10 -17.27
CA GLN A 98 22.23 8.73 -16.85
C GLN A 98 21.12 8.17 -15.96
N LYS A 99 20.59 8.98 -15.02
CA LYS A 99 19.44 8.61 -14.19
C LYS A 99 18.22 8.27 -15.06
N GLN A 100 17.88 9.11 -16.04
CA GLN A 100 16.75 8.86 -16.94
C GLN A 100 16.92 7.56 -17.73
N VAL A 101 18.13 7.27 -18.22
CA VAL A 101 18.42 6.02 -18.93
C VAL A 101 18.27 4.80 -18.01
N LEU A 102 18.79 4.87 -16.78
CA LEU A 102 18.67 3.78 -15.81
C LEU A 102 17.20 3.51 -15.45
N LEU A 103 16.42 4.55 -15.22
CA LEU A 103 14.98 4.43 -14.94
C LEU A 103 14.24 3.82 -16.13
N GLN A 104 14.55 4.25 -17.37
CA GLN A 104 13.93 3.68 -18.56
C GLN A 104 14.25 2.18 -18.72
N ILE A 105 15.50 1.77 -18.51
CA ILE A 105 15.91 0.36 -18.58
C ILE A 105 15.20 -0.45 -17.49
N TYR A 106 15.19 0.07 -16.26
CA TYR A 106 14.51 -0.54 -15.12
C TYR A 106 13.02 -0.76 -15.40
N ASP A 107 12.34 0.26 -15.93
CA ASP A 107 10.91 0.18 -16.27
C ASP A 107 10.63 -0.83 -17.39
N SER A 108 11.51 -0.93 -18.40
CA SER A 108 11.39 -1.92 -19.47
C SER A 108 11.47 -3.35 -18.93
N PHE A 109 12.49 -3.67 -18.13
CA PHE A 109 12.63 -5.01 -17.53
C PHE A 109 11.45 -5.36 -16.61
N ARG A 110 10.94 -4.38 -15.86
CA ARG A 110 9.76 -4.60 -15.01
C ARG A 110 8.52 -4.95 -15.81
N LYS A 111 8.26 -4.24 -16.92
CA LYS A 111 7.13 -4.51 -17.82
C LYS A 111 7.24 -5.88 -18.47
N GLU A 112 8.42 -6.24 -18.92
CA GLU A 112 8.70 -7.55 -19.53
C GLU A 112 8.43 -8.68 -18.51
N ASN A 113 9.01 -8.59 -17.32
CA ASN A 113 8.79 -9.57 -16.25
C ASN A 113 7.32 -9.64 -15.80
N ALA A 114 6.59 -8.52 -15.79
CA ALA A 114 5.16 -8.52 -15.46
C ALA A 114 4.34 -9.23 -16.54
N ALA A 115 4.66 -9.01 -17.82
CA ALA A 115 4.03 -9.70 -18.95
C ALA A 115 4.32 -11.21 -18.93
N GLU A 116 5.55 -11.61 -18.64
CA GLU A 116 5.94 -13.02 -18.50
C GLU A 116 5.21 -13.71 -17.33
N ASN A 117 5.13 -13.05 -16.17
CA ASN A 117 4.42 -13.59 -15.02
C ASN A 117 2.90 -13.72 -15.28
N ALA A 118 2.30 -12.77 -16.00
CA ALA A 118 0.90 -12.85 -16.41
C ALA A 118 0.65 -13.99 -17.42
N ALA A 119 1.57 -14.19 -18.36
CA ALA A 119 1.51 -15.30 -19.32
C ALA A 119 1.66 -16.66 -18.63
N ALA A 120 2.57 -16.78 -17.65
CA ALA A 120 2.79 -18.00 -16.87
C ALA A 120 1.61 -18.35 -15.94
N GLY A 121 0.86 -17.36 -15.45
CA GLY A 121 -0.33 -17.55 -14.60
C GLY A 121 -1.62 -17.96 -15.34
N THR A 122 -1.62 -18.01 -16.68
CA THR A 122 -2.83 -18.24 -17.51
C THR A 122 -2.88 -19.65 -18.12
N ALA A 123 -2.14 -20.64 -17.59
CA ALA A 123 -2.28 -22.02 -18.07
C ALA A 123 -3.73 -22.52 -17.83
N PRO A 124 -4.52 -22.85 -18.88
CA PRO A 124 -5.86 -23.36 -18.71
C PRO A 124 -5.75 -24.77 -18.12
N GLY A 125 -6.44 -25.00 -17.00
CA GLY A 125 -6.66 -26.35 -16.49
C GLY A 125 -7.29 -27.20 -17.59
N THR A 126 -6.48 -28.08 -18.15
CA THR A 126 -6.89 -29.07 -19.14
C THR A 126 -7.95 -29.96 -18.51
N SER A 127 -9.16 -29.85 -19.05
CA SER A 127 -10.26 -30.79 -18.88
C SER A 127 -9.84 -32.18 -19.36
N GLU A 128 -9.66 -33.13 -18.46
CA GLU A 128 -9.67 -34.59 -18.69
C GLU A 128 -9.99 -35.26 -17.33
N ARG A 129 -10.93 -36.19 -17.14
CA ARG A 129 -11.92 -36.92 -17.94
C ARG A 129 -13.04 -37.34 -16.99
#